data_AF-A0A350P967-F1
#
_entry.id   AF-A0A350P967-F1
#
_cell.length_a   1.000
_cell.length_b   1.000
_cell.length_c   1.000
_cell.angle_alpha   90.00
_cell.angle_beta   90.00
_cell.angle_gamma   90.00
#
_symmetry.space_group_name_H-M   'P 1'
#
loop_
_entity.id
_entity.type
_entity.pdbx_description
1 polymer ?
#
loop_
_entity_poly.entity_id
_entity_poly.type
_entity_poly.pdbx_seq_one_letter_code
_entity_poly.pdbx_strand_id
1 'polypeptide(L)' 'QPEFGPTDMPEVDESEKPTYYRAEVHLSEGGQNYDIMGWSKISVINDVIDQFHKHQHFIHLLK' A
#
# COMPACT_ATOMS: atom_id res chain seq x y z
N GLN A 1 -1.86 16.96 42.75
CA GLN A 1 -2.59 16.11 41.79
C GLN A 1 -2.91 16.98 40.59
N PRO A 2 -2.42 16.70 39.37
CA PRO A 2 -2.76 17.54 38.23
C PRO A 2 -4.12 17.12 37.65
N GLU A 3 -4.99 18.11 37.43
CA GLU A 3 -6.19 18.02 36.59
C GLU A 3 -5.78 17.86 35.13
N PHE A 4 -6.28 16.82 34.46
CA PHE A 4 -6.24 16.72 33.01
C PHE A 4 -7.37 17.59 32.44
N GLY A 5 -7.01 18.61 31.68
CA GLY A 5 -7.95 19.51 31.01
C GLY A 5 -8.84 18.79 29.99
N PRO A 6 -9.96 19.41 29.59
CA PRO A 6 -10.88 18.80 28.63
C PRO A 6 -10.13 18.54 27.32
N THR A 7 -10.20 17.28 26.89
CA THR A 7 -9.57 16.81 25.67
C THR A 7 -10.43 17.32 24.51
N ASP A 8 -9.95 18.34 23.79
CA ASP A 8 -10.46 18.69 22.45
C ASP A 8 -10.14 17.54 21.49
N MET A 9 -10.89 16.44 21.63
CA MET A 9 -10.99 15.40 20.63
C MET A 9 -12.07 15.87 19.66
N PRO A 10 -11.76 16.10 18.37
CA PRO A 10 -12.78 16.46 17.41
C PRO A 10 -13.87 15.38 17.41
N GLU A 11 -15.13 15.78 17.56
CA GLU A 11 -16.28 14.90 17.37
C GLU A 11 -16.19 14.30 15.96
N VAL A 12 -15.89 13.00 15.89
CA VAL A 12 -15.94 12.27 14.63
C VAL A 12 -17.40 11.97 14.35
N ASP A 13 -17.96 12.61 13.31
CA ASP A 13 -19.32 12.35 12.84
C ASP A 13 -19.47 10.86 12.47
N GLU A 14 -20.21 10.10 13.28
CA GLU A 14 -20.44 8.66 13.07
C GLU A 14 -21.22 8.36 11.77
N SER A 15 -21.79 9.39 11.12
CA SER A 15 -22.55 9.24 9.87
C SER A 15 -21.65 9.08 8.63
N GLU A 16 -20.40 9.52 8.69
CA GLU A 16 -19.40 9.33 7.64
C GLU A 16 -18.44 8.20 8.02
N LYS A 17 -18.88 6.95 7.85
CA LYS A 17 -17.94 5.82 7.91
C LYS A 17 -16.81 6.08 6.92
N PRO A 18 -15.54 6.06 7.35
CA PRO A 18 -14.42 6.28 6.45
C PRO A 18 -14.46 5.22 5.35
N THR A 19 -14.55 5.67 4.09
CA THR A 19 -14.53 4.76 2.95
C THR A 19 -13.11 4.23 2.77
N TYR A 20 -12.95 2.92 2.85
CA TYR A 20 -11.66 2.24 2.68
C TYR A 20 -11.33 2.11 1.19
N TYR A 21 -10.15 2.57 0.79
CA TYR A 21 -9.60 2.43 -0.56
C TYR A 21 -8.26 1.71 -0.50
N ARG A 22 -7.99 0.85 -1.50
CA ARG A 22 -6.77 0.07 -1.63
C ARG A 22 -6.28 0.06 -3.08
N ALA A 23 -4.98 0.14 -3.30
CA ALA A 23 -4.39 0.03 -4.63
C ALA A 23 -3.56 -1.26 -4.70
N GLU A 24 -3.98 -2.22 -5.51
CA GLU A 24 -3.32 -3.51 -5.65
C GLU A 24 -2.63 -3.67 -7.02
N VAL A 25 -1.48 -4.34 -7.03
CA VAL A 25 -0.74 -4.65 -8.27
C VAL A 25 -1.27 -5.92 -8.91
N HIS A 26 -1.51 -5.86 -10.23
CA HIS A 26 -1.88 -6.98 -11.07
C HIS A 26 -0.87 -7.14 -12.21
N LEU A 27 -0.32 -8.35 -12.36
CA LEU A 27 0.54 -8.75 -13.47
C LEU A 27 -0.22 -9.71 -14.40
N SER A 28 0.39 -10.10 -15.53
CA SER A 28 -0.17 -11.10 -16.45
C SER A 28 -0.48 -12.43 -15.78
N GLU A 29 0.28 -12.81 -14.76
CA GLU A 29 0.08 -14.03 -13.98
C GLU A 29 -1.00 -13.89 -12.89
N GLY A 30 -1.52 -12.68 -12.64
CA GLY A 30 -2.55 -12.42 -11.64
C GLY A 30 -2.19 -11.33 -10.63
N GLY A 31 -3.04 -11.20 -9.60
CA GLY A 31 -2.87 -10.25 -8.51
C GLY A 31 -1.70 -10.60 -7.61
N GLN A 32 -0.96 -9.58 -7.16
CA GLN A 32 0.16 -9.75 -6.25
C GLN A 32 -0.23 -9.54 -4.77
N ASN A 33 -1.48 -9.13 -4.50
CA ASN A 33 -2.08 -9.02 -3.17
C ASN A 33 -1.39 -8.04 -2.19
N TYR A 34 -0.47 -7.18 -2.65
CA TYR A 34 0.10 -6.09 -1.85
C TYR A 34 -0.52 -4.73 -2.19
N ASP A 35 -0.66 -3.89 -1.16
CA ASP A 35 -1.16 -2.52 -1.28
C ASP A 35 0.00 -1.55 -1.56
N ILE A 36 -0.17 -0.68 -2.56
CA ILE A 36 0.80 0.37 -2.90
C ILE A 36 0.29 1.78 -2.55
N MET A 37 -0.86 1.90 -1.87
CA MET A 37 -1.35 3.19 -1.37
C MET A 37 -0.29 3.86 -0.50
N GLY A 38 -0.06 5.16 -0.75
CA GLY A 38 0.93 5.95 -0.02
C GLY A 38 2.39 5.72 -0.43
N TRP A 39 2.66 4.87 -1.42
CA TRP A 39 4.02 4.70 -1.94
C TRP A 39 4.49 5.96 -2.66
N SER A 40 5.78 6.26 -2.51
CA SER A 40 6.41 7.30 -3.32
C SER A 40 6.51 6.84 -4.77
N LYS A 41 6.59 7.81 -5.70
CA LYS A 41 6.85 7.51 -7.12
C LYS A 41 8.12 6.65 -7.31
N ILE A 42 9.16 6.91 -6.51
CA ILE A 42 10.43 6.18 -6.56
C ILE A 42 10.24 4.73 -6.11
N SER A 43 9.44 4.50 -5.05
CA SER A 43 9.11 3.16 -4.56
C SER A 43 8.40 2.34 -5.62
N VAL A 44 7.44 2.92 -6.33
CA VAL A 44 6.73 2.25 -7.43
C VAL A 44 7.69 1.92 -8.59
N ILE A 45 8.61 2.83 -8.94
CA ILE A 45 9.61 2.57 -9.99
C ILE A 45 10.50 1.40 -9.61
N ASN A 46 11.00 1.39 -8.37
CA ASN A 46 11.86 0.30 -7.89
C ASN A 46 11.13 -1.05 -7.88
N ASP A 47 9.86 -1.06 -7.47
CA ASP A 47 9.04 -2.27 -7.49
C ASP A 47 8.89 -2.85 -8.91
N VAL A 48 8.65 -2.00 -9.90
CA VAL A 48 8.59 -2.43 -11.32
C VAL A 48 9.93 -3.01 -11.78
N ILE A 49 11.05 -2.40 -11.40
CA ILE A 49 12.39 -2.89 -11.72
C ILE A 49 12.64 -4.25 -11.07
N ASP A 50 12.27 -4.41 -9.80
CA ASP A 50 12.43 -5.67 -9.06
C ASP A 50 11.58 -6.79 -9.67
N GLN A 51 10.35 -6.51 -10.08
CA GLN A 51 9.50 -7.46 -10.80
C GLN A 51 10.15 -7.91 -12.11
N PHE A 52 10.71 -6.97 -12.88
CA PHE A 52 11.43 -7.29 -14.11
C PHE A 52 12.64 -8.21 -13.85
N HIS A 53 13.46 -7.91 -12.84
CA HIS A 53 14.62 -8.75 -12.48
C HIS A 53 14.21 -10.15 -12.04
N LYS A 54 13.15 -10.28 -11.21
CA LYS A 54 12.60 -11.57 -10.79
C LYS A 54 12.15 -12.40 -11.99
N HIS A 55 11.46 -11.78 -12.94
CA HIS A 55 11.01 -12.45 -14.16
C HIS A 55 12.19 -12.91 -15.03
N GLN A 56 13.21 -12.08 -15.22
CA GLN A 56 14.43 -12.48 -15.92
C GLN A 56 15.13 -13.68 -15.26
N HIS A 57 15.23 -13.65 -13.93
CA HIS A 57 15.80 -14.76 -13.17
C HIS A 57 14.98 -16.05 -13.32
N PHE A 58 13.65 -15.96 -13.27
CA PHE A 58 12.77 -17.10 -13.53
C PHE A 58 13.00 -17.71 -14.91
N ILE A 59 13.08 -16.89 -15.97
CA ILE A 59 13.40 -17.38 -17.33
C ILE A 59 14.76 -18.07 -17.37
N HIS A 60 15.77 -17.52 -16.69
CA HIS A 60 17.11 -18.10 -16.66
C HIS A 60 17.12 -19.49 -16.02
N LEU A 61 16.36 -19.70 -14.96
CA LEU A 61 16.25 -21.00 -14.29
C LEU A 61 15.49 -22.07 -15.11
N LEU A 62 14.67 -21.65 -16.07
CA LEU A 62 13.94 -22.56 -16.96
C LEU A 62 14.76 -22.99 -18.19
N LYS A 63 15.92 -22.35 -18.44
CA LYS A 63 16.85 -22.71 -19.52
C LYS A 63 17.90 -23.70 -19.04
#